data_AF-A0A3R9UWF6-F1
#
_entry.id   AF-A0A3R9UWF6-F1
#
_cell.length_a   1.000
_cell.length_b   1.000
_cell.length_c   1.000
_cell.angle_alpha   90.00
_cell.angle_beta   90.00
_cell.angle_gamma   90.00
#
_symmetry.space_group_name_H-M   'P 1'
#
loop_
_entity.id
_entity.type
_entity.pdbx_description
1 polymer ?
#
loop_
_entity_poly.entity_id
_entity_poly.type
_entity_poly.pdbx_seq_one_letter_code
_entity_poly.pdbx_strand_id
1 'polypeptide(L)' 'MPALRGGVRGRAGREPPGGIVTYAADVLQEEAAYLAYHLHWDLDSILDLEHTDRQAYVRRVADLVQESAP' A
#
# COMPACT_ATOMS: atom_id res chain seq x y z
N MET A 1 -4.11 14.49 -1.85
CA MET A 1 -4.92 13.33 -1.41
C MET A 1 -5.89 13.82 -0.35
N PRO A 2 -7.16 14.14 -0.67
CA PRO A 2 -8.15 14.39 0.36
C PRO A 2 -8.79 13.07 0.81
N ALA A 3 -8.49 12.72 2.06
CA ALA A 3 -9.28 11.97 3.02
C ALA A 3 -10.03 10.69 2.57
N LEU A 4 -9.39 9.54 2.78
CA LEU A 4 -10.11 8.33 3.17
C LEU A 4 -10.26 8.32 4.70
N ARG A 5 -11.44 8.71 5.18
CA ARG A 5 -11.90 8.44 6.54
C ARG A 5 -12.75 7.17 6.52
N GLY A 6 -12.27 6.14 7.22
CA GLY A 6 -13.04 4.96 7.59
C GLY A 6 -12.30 4.21 8.69
N GLY A 7 -12.62 4.51 9.96
CA GLY A 7 -12.23 3.64 11.09
C GLY A 7 -12.89 2.27 10.93
N VAL A 8 -12.47 1.18 11.57
CA VAL A 8 -11.91 1.02 12.91
C VAL A 8 -11.32 -0.40 12.96
N ARG A 9 -10.11 -0.62 13.51
CA ARG A 9 -9.81 -1.76 14.43
C ARG A 9 -8.63 -1.43 15.36
N GLY A 10 -8.97 -1.21 16.63
CA GLY A 10 -8.25 -1.68 17.83
C GLY A 10 -6.84 -1.15 18.13
N ARG A 11 -6.71 -0.30 19.15
CA ARG A 11 -5.42 -0.13 19.87
C ARG A 11 -5.19 -1.32 20.81
N ALA A 12 -3.98 -1.89 20.82
CA ALA A 12 -3.25 -2.30 22.03
C ALA A 12 -1.87 -2.86 21.65
N GLY A 13 -0.81 -2.44 22.35
CA GLY A 13 0.47 -3.16 22.36
C GLY A 13 1.69 -2.31 22.04
N ARG A 14 2.34 -1.83 23.09
CA ARG A 14 3.61 -1.12 23.09
C ARG A 14 4.73 -2.17 23.33
N GLU A 15 5.80 -2.13 22.50
CA GLU A 15 7.18 -2.71 22.62
C GLU A 15 7.42 -4.20 22.24
N PRO A 16 8.61 -4.62 21.70
CA PRO A 16 9.96 -4.01 21.79
C PRO A 16 10.69 -3.69 20.45
N PRO A 17 11.81 -2.93 20.49
CA PRO A 17 12.67 -2.64 19.33
C PRO A 17 13.81 -3.65 19.21
N GLY A 18 13.81 -4.50 18.17
CA GLY A 18 14.98 -5.33 17.85
C GLY A 18 14.69 -6.52 16.94
N GLY A 19 15.08 -6.40 15.66
CA GLY A 19 15.38 -7.46 14.69
C GLY A 19 14.27 -8.49 14.45
N ILE A 20 13.38 -8.36 13.49
CA ILE A 20 13.54 -7.95 12.09
C ILE A 20 12.54 -6.80 11.86
N VAL A 21 13.03 -5.64 11.46
CA VAL A 21 12.20 -4.61 10.83
C VAL A 21 11.76 -5.20 9.49
N THR A 22 10.80 -6.13 9.50
CA THR A 22 10.10 -6.51 8.28
C THR A 22 9.39 -5.23 7.90
N TYR A 23 10.02 -4.42 7.04
CA TYR A 23 9.36 -3.30 6.43
C TYR A 23 8.02 -3.82 5.92
N ALA A 24 6.97 -3.27 6.52
CA ALA A 24 5.79 -3.99 6.98
C ALA A 24 5.17 -4.85 5.89
N ALA A 25 5.16 -6.17 6.09
CA ALA A 25 4.44 -7.11 5.22
C ALA A 25 2.96 -6.71 5.03
N ASP A 26 2.39 -6.06 6.05
CA ASP A 26 1.06 -5.44 6.03
C ASP A 26 0.99 -4.30 5.01
N VAL A 27 1.95 -3.37 5.01
CA VAL A 27 2.04 -2.26 4.04
C VAL A 27 2.29 -2.78 2.63
N LEU A 28 3.15 -3.79 2.47
CA LEU A 28 3.38 -4.47 1.19
C LEU A 28 2.09 -5.06 0.62
N GLN A 29 1.30 -5.75 1.45
CA GLN A 29 0.02 -6.32 1.05
C GLN A 29 -0.97 -5.23 0.63
N GLU A 30 -1.05 -4.14 1.39
CA GLU A 30 -1.93 -3.00 1.07
C GLU A 30 -1.54 -2.32 -0.25
N GLU A 31 -0.25 -2.07 -0.48
CA GLU A 31 0.26 -1.52 -1.74
C GLU A 31 -0.07 -2.44 -2.92
N ALA A 32 0.13 -3.75 -2.75
CA ALA A 32 -0.12 -4.73 -3.78
C ALA A 32 -1.61 -4.87 -4.10
N ALA A 33 -2.48 -4.89 -3.08
CA ALA A 33 -3.93 -4.91 -3.25
C ALA A 33 -4.44 -3.65 -3.95
N TYR A 34 -3.91 -2.48 -3.59
CA TYR A 34 -4.25 -1.21 -4.24
C TYR A 34 -3.92 -1.24 -5.74
N LEU A 35 -2.70 -1.68 -6.09
CA LEU A 35 -2.29 -1.80 -7.48
C LEU A 35 -3.09 -2.87 -8.24
N ALA A 36 -3.32 -4.03 -7.63
CA ALA A 36 -4.11 -5.11 -8.24
C ALA A 36 -5.55 -4.66 -8.52
N TYR A 37 -6.16 -3.90 -7.60
CA TYR A 37 -7.51 -3.37 -7.78
C TYR A 37 -7.60 -2.34 -8.91
N HIS A 38 -6.62 -1.44 -9.02
CA HIS A 38 -6.67 -0.33 -9.99
C HIS A 38 -6.10 -0.68 -11.37
N LEU A 39 -5.11 -1.55 -11.45
CA LEU A 39 -4.44 -1.95 -12.69
C LEU A 39 -4.90 -3.32 -13.20
N HIS A 40 -5.64 -4.08 -12.38
CA HIS A 40 -6.08 -5.45 -12.69
C HIS A 40 -4.90 -6.40 -13.02
N TRP A 41 -3.71 -6.11 -12.51
CA TRP A 41 -2.52 -6.96 -12.63
C TRP A 41 -2.58 -8.10 -11.61
N ASP A 42 -1.89 -9.20 -11.93
CA ASP A 42 -1.76 -10.33 -11.03
C ASP A 42 -0.93 -9.95 -9.78
N LEU A 43 -1.32 -10.49 -8.63
CA LEU A 43 -0.65 -10.21 -7.36
C LEU A 43 0.82 -10.63 -7.40
N ASP A 44 1.14 -11.76 -8.04
CA ASP A 44 2.50 -12.26 -8.18
C ASP A 44 3.40 -11.28 -8.95
N SER A 45 2.87 -10.72 -10.04
CA SER A 45 3.58 -9.71 -10.84
C SER A 45 3.85 -8.42 -10.06
N ILE A 46 2.99 -8.05 -9.11
CA ILE A 46 3.19 -6.86 -8.26
C ILE A 46 4.16 -7.14 -7.10
N LEU A 47 4.17 -8.37 -6.59
CA LEU A 47 5.10 -8.82 -5.56
C LEU A 47 6.53 -8.98 -6.11
N ASP A 48 6.67 -9.27 -7.40
CA ASP A 48 7.96 -9.34 -8.11
C ASP A 48 8.59 -7.96 -8.36
N LEU A 49 7.81 -6.87 -8.35
CA LEU A 49 8.33 -5.52 -8.52
C LEU A 49 9.31 -5.13 -7.40
N GLU A 50 10.40 -4.48 -7.81
CA GLU A 50 11.32 -3.85 -6.86
C GLU A 50 10.57 -2.86 -5.96
N HIS A 51 10.95 -2.79 -4.68
CA HIS A 51 10.26 -1.95 -3.70
C HIS A 51 10.14 -0.48 -4.13
N THR A 52 11.19 0.07 -4.73
CA THR A 52 11.20 1.45 -5.25
C THR A 52 10.21 1.64 -6.40
N ASP A 53 10.13 0.64 -7.27
CA ASP A 53 9.31 0.69 -8.48
C ASP A 53 7.82 0.56 -8.13
N ARG A 54 7.48 -0.37 -7.22
CA ARG A 54 6.14 -0.47 -6.65
C ARG A 54 5.68 0.84 -6.02
N GLN A 55 6.52 1.49 -5.21
CA GLN A 55 6.20 2.78 -4.61
C GLN A 55 5.95 3.89 -5.65
N ALA A 56 6.73 3.90 -6.74
CA ALA A 56 6.52 4.84 -7.83
C ALA A 56 5.17 4.60 -8.52
N TYR A 57 4.77 3.34 -8.73
CA TYR A 57 3.46 3.00 -9.30
C TYR A 57 2.31 3.37 -8.38
N VAL A 58 2.39 3.06 -7.08
CA VAL A 58 1.37 3.46 -6.09
C VAL A 58 1.15 4.96 -6.15
N ARG A 59 2.24 5.75 -6.18
CA ARG A 59 2.15 7.21 -6.27
C ARG A 59 1.52 7.70 -7.57
N ARG A 60 1.86 7.08 -8.72
CA ARG A 60 1.24 7.42 -10.03
C ARG A 60 -0.24 7.11 -10.06
N VAL A 61 -0.64 5.91 -9.62
CA VAL A 61 -2.06 5.50 -9.61
C VAL A 61 -2.86 6.42 -8.71
N ALA A 62 -2.31 6.78 -7.54
CA ALA A 62 -2.98 7.69 -6.64
C ALA A 62 -3.12 9.13 -7.21
N ASP A 63 -2.19 9.57 -8.07
CA ASP A 63 -2.32 10.84 -8.82
C ASP A 63 -3.48 10.77 -9.82
N LEU A 64 -3.50 9.72 -10.66
CA LEU A 64 -4.56 9.47 -11.64
C LEU A 64 -5.95 9.39 -11.00
N VAL A 65 -6.07 8.70 -9.87
CA VAL A 65 -7.34 8.57 -9.14
C VAL A 65 -7.81 9.92 -8.59
N GLN A 66 -6.89 10.77 -8.12
CA GLN A 66 -7.26 12.12 -7.66
C GLN A 66 -7.69 13.05 -8.79
N GLU A 67 -7.04 12.97 -9.95
CA GLU A 67 -7.44 13.74 -11.13
C GLU A 67 -8.80 13.31 -11.67
N SER A 68 -9.12 12.02 -11.50
CA SER A 68 -10.39 11.44 -11.94
C SER A 68 -11.54 11.67 -10.95
N ALA A 69 -11.28 12.22 -9.77
CA ALA A 69 -12.29 12.51 -8.78
C ALA A 69 -12.98 13.87 -9.11
N PRO A 70 -14.33 13.92 -9.22
CA PRO A 70 -15.09 15.11 -9.60
C PRO A 70 -15.15 16.18 -8.50
#